data_AF-A0A542YKQ6-F1
#
_entry.id   AF-A0A542YKQ6-F1
#
_cell.length_a   1.000
_cell.length_b   1.000
_cell.length_c   1.000
_cell.angle_alpha   90.00
_cell.angle_beta   90.00
_cell.angle_gamma   90.00
#
_symmetry.space_group_name_H-M   'P 1'
#
loop_
_entity.id
_entity.type
_entity.pdbx_description
1 polymer ?
#
loop_
_entity_poly.entity_id
_entity_poly.type
_entity_poly.pdbx_seq_one_letter_code
_entity_poly.pdbx_strand_id
1 'polypeptide(L)'
;MLQVAGAKNRRQSRQRGGFARLATVVIAAVVATIGLVAAQPPQSAAALNPADFQPGYIIDDAKFFDGNAMSEAAIQAFLNSQVAACQNDRCLINGGFPSYDKPRSAMNSGAEICAPYDNPRADGQMELAAAIIYKAQKACGISAKVLLVTLQKEQALITSAAPGIAALNRAMGYACPDTAPCAPTTLGFFNQVYKAAWQFKVYKLDNSYFRYNLGPETIQWHPNAACGSTVVDIKNYATAALYNYTPYQPNAAAMASYPRTGDGCSSYGNRNFWFLYNNWFGPTVGPIIPTERVSTSDRYNTALDISKRYFSPGVPAVYVANGENFPDALSAVPVAAAQGAPLLLVSGSTAAASIVNEIVRLKPAKIVVVGGPSAIPDSVVAQVKAALPTAALSRATGVDRYQTSIQVGEALGAMKSGRAYIATGANYPDALSAAAAAGYQDAPLLLVDGAASVVHPAIADALARWGVTSVTIVGGPNAVSAAMQASIDALPNVSIAARHSGSDRYDTSVKVNSAVFGSFPSAFVATGANFADGLTGGAVAGRDGTPLYLSLPDCAPRGMISHMQAGGATKAILLGGTAALSDRVLNLIPC
;
A
#
# COMPACT_ATOMS: atom_id res chain seq x y z
N MET A 1 -21.77 -44.50 81.02
CA MET A 1 -21.25 -45.68 81.76
C MET A 1 -20.40 -46.51 80.82
N LEU A 2 -19.39 -47.15 81.40
CA LEU A 2 -18.21 -47.80 80.82
C LEU A 2 -18.43 -48.85 79.71
N GLN A 3 -17.45 -48.86 78.79
CA GLN A 3 -16.63 -49.98 78.25
C GLN A 3 -17.29 -51.26 77.66
N VAL A 4 -16.94 -51.62 76.39
CA VAL A 4 -15.96 -52.67 75.93
C VAL A 4 -16.58 -54.09 76.00
N ALA A 5 -16.45 -55.09 75.12
CA ALA A 5 -15.73 -55.52 73.91
C ALA A 5 -16.57 -56.70 73.33
N GLY A 6 -16.39 -57.30 72.14
CA GLY A 6 -15.37 -57.21 71.10
C GLY A 6 -15.39 -58.45 70.18
N ALA A 7 -14.27 -58.67 69.49
CA ALA A 7 -13.83 -59.86 68.71
C ALA A 7 -14.52 -60.06 67.33
N LYS A 8 -13.85 -60.45 66.21
CA LYS A 8 -12.51 -61.01 65.96
C LYS A 8 -12.21 -61.07 64.43
N ASN A 9 -10.95 -60.77 64.03
CA ASN A 9 -10.09 -61.38 62.97
C ASN A 9 -10.57 -61.49 61.50
N ARG A 10 -9.77 -61.22 60.43
CA ARG A 10 -8.40 -61.74 60.16
C ARG A 10 -7.72 -61.05 58.94
N ARG A 11 -6.40 -60.77 59.07
CA ARG A 11 -5.28 -60.64 58.08
C ARG A 11 -5.32 -59.51 57.01
N GLN A 12 -4.56 -58.40 57.14
CA GLN A 12 -3.11 -58.12 56.92
C GLN A 12 -2.65 -58.32 55.46
N SER A 13 -2.11 -57.32 54.74
CA SER A 13 -0.87 -56.58 55.07
C SER A 13 -0.80 -55.09 54.61
N ARG A 14 -0.47 -54.23 55.60
CA ARG A 14 0.44 -53.05 55.66
C ARG A 14 0.92 -52.32 54.39
N GLN A 15 1.26 -51.01 54.39
CA GLN A 15 0.97 -49.80 55.19
C GLN A 15 1.96 -48.71 54.72
N ARG A 16 1.52 -47.43 54.79
CA ARG A 16 2.23 -46.15 55.02
C ARG A 16 1.65 -45.12 54.05
N GLY A 17 0.78 -44.17 54.42
CA GLY A 17 0.78 -43.23 55.56
C GLY A 17 1.07 -41.84 54.97
N GLY A 18 0.37 -40.74 55.24
CA GLY A 18 -0.80 -40.44 56.05
C GLY A 18 -1.18 -38.96 55.83
N PHE A 19 -2.24 -38.54 56.53
CA PHE A 19 -2.54 -37.17 56.97
C PHE A 19 -2.76 -36.04 55.94
N ALA A 20 -4.02 -35.57 55.92
CA ALA A 20 -4.45 -34.25 56.42
C ALA A 20 -5.39 -33.51 55.45
N ARG A 21 -6.59 -33.22 55.97
CA ARG A 21 -7.55 -32.25 55.41
C ARG A 21 -6.95 -30.85 55.46
N LEU A 22 -7.10 -30.04 54.41
CA LEU A 22 -7.46 -28.61 54.53
C LEU A 22 -7.59 -27.93 53.14
N ALA A 23 -8.73 -27.25 52.98
CA ALA A 23 -8.98 -26.04 52.19
C ALA A 23 -8.39 -25.95 50.77
N THR A 24 -9.22 -26.22 49.75
CA THR A 24 -8.95 -25.78 48.39
C THR A 24 -9.19 -24.27 48.28
N VAL A 25 -8.11 -23.50 48.33
CA VAL A 25 -8.05 -22.13 47.80
C VAL A 25 -8.11 -22.25 46.27
N VAL A 26 -9.14 -21.66 45.66
CA VAL A 26 -9.18 -21.49 44.20
C VAL A 26 -8.21 -20.36 43.85
N ILE A 27 -6.99 -20.71 43.47
CA ILE A 27 -6.07 -19.79 42.80
C ILE A 27 -6.46 -19.76 41.32
N ALA A 28 -6.94 -18.62 40.85
CA ALA A 28 -7.11 -18.33 39.44
C ALA A 28 -5.74 -18.34 38.75
N ALA A 29 -5.45 -19.39 37.98
CA ALA A 29 -4.28 -19.46 37.11
C ALA A 29 -4.57 -18.67 35.83
N VAL A 30 -4.14 -17.41 35.79
CA VAL A 30 -3.95 -16.67 34.53
C VAL A 30 -2.73 -17.28 33.85
N VAL A 31 -2.95 -18.15 32.87
CA VAL A 31 -1.89 -18.63 31.98
C VAL A 31 -1.58 -17.50 31.00
N ALA A 32 -0.57 -16.69 31.32
CA ALA A 32 0.04 -15.79 30.36
C ALA A 32 0.82 -16.63 29.34
N THR A 33 0.27 -16.81 28.15
CA THR A 33 1.01 -17.32 26.99
C THR A 33 2.03 -16.27 26.57
N ILE A 34 3.24 -16.35 27.12
CA ILE A 34 4.42 -15.69 26.54
C ILE A 34 4.72 -16.43 25.25
N GLY A 35 4.32 -15.85 24.11
CA GLY A 35 4.73 -16.33 22.80
C GLY A 35 6.25 -16.24 22.70
N LEU A 36 6.91 -17.40 22.69
CA LEU A 36 8.29 -17.52 22.23
C LEU A 36 8.31 -17.18 20.74
N VAL A 37 8.61 -15.92 20.43
CA VAL A 37 9.02 -15.53 19.08
C VAL A 37 10.38 -16.18 18.85
N ALA A 38 10.40 -17.31 18.14
CA ALA A 38 11.63 -17.87 17.63
C ALA A 38 12.28 -16.82 16.72
N ALA A 39 13.43 -16.30 17.12
CA ALA A 39 14.23 -15.40 16.30
C ALA A 39 14.56 -16.11 14.99
N GLN A 40 14.05 -15.58 13.87
CA GLN A 40 14.48 -16.05 12.56
C GLN A 40 15.99 -15.82 12.44
N PRO A 41 16.77 -16.77 11.89
CA PRO A 41 18.18 -16.54 11.61
C PRO A 41 18.29 -15.33 10.66
N PRO A 42 19.29 -14.45 10.84
CA PRO A 42 19.46 -13.31 9.97
C PRO A 42 19.60 -13.80 8.52
N GLN A 43 18.74 -13.30 7.62
CA GLN A 43 18.93 -13.48 6.19
C GLN A 43 20.35 -13.01 5.86
N SER A 44 21.13 -13.89 5.22
CA SER A 44 22.45 -13.51 4.71
C SER A 44 22.25 -12.33 3.75
N ALA A 45 22.86 -11.19 4.06
CA ALA A 45 22.76 -10.00 3.23
C ALA A 45 23.42 -10.33 1.88
N ALA A 46 22.61 -10.49 0.82
CA ALA A 46 23.13 -10.49 -0.54
C ALA A 46 23.93 -9.19 -0.73
N ALA A 47 25.14 -9.30 -1.29
CA ALA A 47 25.97 -8.13 -1.54
C ALA A 47 25.21 -7.17 -2.47
N LEU A 48 25.10 -5.90 -2.06
CA LEU A 48 24.43 -4.87 -2.85
C LEU A 48 25.12 -4.71 -4.21
N ASN A 49 24.35 -4.71 -5.28
CA ASN A 49 24.86 -4.44 -6.62
C ASN A 49 24.89 -2.93 -6.86
N PRO A 50 26.05 -2.30 -7.13
CA PRO A 50 26.13 -0.87 -7.42
C PRO A 50 25.25 -0.41 -8.60
N ALA A 51 24.90 -1.32 -9.51
CA ALA A 51 24.00 -1.04 -10.63
C ALA A 51 22.54 -0.77 -10.19
N ASP A 52 22.16 -1.14 -8.97
CA ASP A 52 20.81 -0.92 -8.43
C ASP A 52 20.60 0.52 -7.94
N PHE A 53 21.66 1.33 -7.87
CA PHE A 53 21.57 2.74 -7.51
C PHE A 53 20.88 3.55 -8.61
N GLN A 54 19.75 4.17 -8.27
CA GLN A 54 19.01 5.04 -9.17
C GLN A 54 19.21 6.51 -8.78
N PRO A 55 19.97 7.31 -9.55
CA PRO A 55 20.27 8.69 -9.16
C PRO A 55 19.02 9.57 -9.04
N GLY A 56 17.96 9.27 -9.79
CA GLY A 56 16.67 9.98 -9.73
C GLY A 56 15.71 9.47 -8.64
N TYR A 57 16.02 8.36 -7.98
CA TYR A 57 15.15 7.72 -6.98
C TYR A 57 15.96 6.96 -5.92
N ILE A 58 16.68 7.70 -5.09
CA ILE A 58 17.66 7.14 -4.15
C ILE A 58 16.97 6.36 -3.01
N ILE A 59 15.81 6.84 -2.53
CA ILE A 59 15.04 6.26 -1.42
C ILE A 59 13.56 6.66 -1.53
N ASP A 60 12.66 5.76 -1.12
CA ASP A 60 11.22 6.02 -1.09
C ASP A 60 10.87 7.16 -0.12
N ASP A 61 9.93 8.03 -0.51
CA ASP A 61 9.36 9.06 0.38
C ASP A 61 8.78 8.46 1.66
N ALA A 62 8.13 7.29 1.53
CA ALA A 62 7.52 6.59 2.65
C ALA A 62 8.56 6.10 3.68
N LYS A 63 9.79 5.81 3.26
CA LYS A 63 10.88 5.41 4.16
C LYS A 63 11.64 6.61 4.73
N PHE A 64 11.70 7.70 3.95
CA PHE A 64 12.43 8.90 4.35
C PHE A 64 11.65 9.77 5.34
N PHE A 65 10.35 9.97 5.10
CA PHE A 65 9.46 10.82 5.89
C PHE A 65 8.60 10.05 6.90
N ASP A 66 9.09 8.92 7.40
CA ASP A 66 8.40 8.11 8.40
C ASP A 66 8.75 8.55 9.83
N GLY A 67 7.90 9.38 10.44
CA GLY A 67 8.01 9.80 11.85
C GLY A 67 7.85 8.68 12.88
N ASN A 68 7.60 7.44 12.45
CA ASN A 68 7.45 6.26 13.29
C ASN A 68 8.46 5.16 12.99
N ALA A 69 9.49 5.42 12.16
CA ALA A 69 10.38 4.41 11.61
C ALA A 69 11.09 3.55 12.67
N MET A 70 11.41 4.12 13.83
CA MET A 70 11.99 3.40 14.97
C MET A 70 11.43 3.91 16.29
N SER A 71 11.27 3.01 17.26
CA SER A 71 11.08 3.39 18.67
C SER A 71 12.41 3.83 19.29
N GLU A 72 12.37 4.58 20.40
CA GLU A 72 13.57 4.96 21.15
C GLU A 72 14.42 3.74 21.53
N ALA A 73 13.78 2.68 22.03
CA ALA A 73 14.45 1.43 22.37
C ALA A 73 15.11 0.76 21.15
N ALA A 74 14.46 0.79 19.98
CA ALA A 74 15.05 0.26 18.75
C ALA A 74 16.26 1.08 18.29
N ILE A 75 16.23 2.42 18.45
CA ILE A 75 17.37 3.30 18.16
C ILE A 75 18.53 2.98 19.10
N GLN A 76 18.28 2.84 20.40
CA GLN A 76 19.31 2.48 21.37
C GLN A 76 19.90 1.10 21.07
N ALA A 77 19.07 0.10 20.77
CA ALA A 77 19.53 -1.23 20.40
C ALA A 77 20.37 -1.21 19.12
N PHE A 78 20.00 -0.38 18.13
CA PHE A 78 20.82 -0.17 16.94
C PHE A 78 22.18 0.41 17.32
N LEU A 79 22.25 1.51 18.08
CA LEU A 79 23.51 2.11 18.51
C LEU A 79 24.41 1.11 19.26
N ASN A 80 23.83 0.32 20.17
CA ASN A 80 24.53 -0.72 20.91
C ASN A 80 25.15 -1.80 20.00
N SER A 81 24.59 -2.02 18.81
CA SER A 81 25.12 -3.02 17.86
C SER A 81 26.29 -2.50 17.02
N GLN A 82 26.53 -1.19 17.00
CA GLN A 82 27.54 -0.58 16.12
C GLN A 82 28.92 -0.43 16.76
N VAL A 83 28.98 -0.41 18.10
CA VAL A 83 30.23 -0.25 18.86
C VAL A 83 30.24 -1.22 20.03
N ALA A 84 31.32 -2.01 20.16
CA ALA A 84 31.44 -3.01 21.23
C ALA A 84 31.51 -2.40 22.64
N ALA A 85 32.25 -1.30 22.80
CA ALA A 85 32.35 -0.56 24.05
C ALA A 85 32.72 0.90 23.81
N CYS A 86 32.09 1.80 24.56
CA CYS A 86 32.45 3.21 24.57
C CYS A 86 33.80 3.45 25.24
N GLN A 87 34.59 4.33 24.66
CA GLN A 87 35.93 4.72 25.13
C GLN A 87 35.96 6.13 25.72
N ASN A 88 34.87 6.89 25.62
CA ASN A 88 34.66 8.14 26.35
C ASN A 88 33.17 8.37 26.65
N ASP A 89 32.89 9.40 27.44
CA ASP A 89 31.56 9.86 27.85
C ASP A 89 30.77 10.59 26.74
N ARG A 90 31.35 10.73 25.55
CA ARG A 90 30.74 11.37 24.38
C ARG A 90 30.22 10.35 23.36
N CYS A 91 30.51 9.08 23.55
CA CYS A 91 30.02 7.96 22.75
C CYS A 91 28.49 7.97 22.67
N LEU A 92 27.90 7.78 21.48
CA LEU A 92 26.45 7.94 21.30
C LEU A 92 25.60 6.89 22.07
N ILE A 93 26.19 5.76 22.46
CA ILE A 93 25.49 4.71 23.21
C ILE A 93 25.09 5.18 24.62
N ASN A 94 26.01 5.83 25.35
CA ASN A 94 25.81 6.16 26.77
C ASN A 94 26.12 7.63 27.12
N GLY A 95 26.56 8.43 26.15
CA GLY A 95 26.85 9.84 26.34
C GLY A 95 25.59 10.67 26.54
N GLY A 96 25.69 11.66 27.43
CA GLY A 96 24.64 12.65 27.66
C GLY A 96 24.90 13.91 26.83
N PHE A 97 23.86 14.40 26.15
CA PHE A 97 23.92 15.59 25.31
C PHE A 97 22.89 16.63 25.78
N PRO A 98 23.27 17.91 25.90
CA PRO A 98 22.32 18.96 26.24
C PRO A 98 21.23 19.05 25.18
N SER A 99 19.97 19.06 25.61
CA SER A 99 18.82 19.30 24.75
C SER A 99 18.00 20.48 25.24
N TYR A 100 17.15 21.00 24.36
CA TYR A 100 16.40 22.23 24.60
C TYR A 100 15.00 22.11 24.01
N ASP A 101 14.01 22.66 24.68
CA ASP A 101 12.67 22.78 24.12
C ASP A 101 12.70 23.50 22.77
N LYS A 102 11.83 23.04 21.86
CA LYS A 102 11.61 23.73 20.59
C LYS A 102 10.10 23.88 20.37
N PRO A 103 9.60 25.11 20.20
CA PRO A 103 8.19 25.31 19.90
C PRO A 103 7.85 24.72 18.52
N ARG A 104 6.55 24.55 18.27
CA ARG A 104 6.03 24.22 16.94
C ARG A 104 6.62 25.19 15.90
N SER A 105 7.03 24.64 14.76
CA SER A 105 7.50 25.40 13.61
C SER A 105 6.66 25.09 12.38
N ALA A 106 6.36 26.11 11.58
CA ALA A 106 5.55 26.01 10.38
C ALA A 106 6.11 26.92 9.28
N MET A 107 5.81 26.57 8.04
CA MET A 107 6.01 27.43 6.87
C MET A 107 5.09 28.64 6.93
N ASN A 108 5.39 29.68 6.16
CA ASN A 108 4.49 30.84 6.01
C ASN A 108 3.10 30.45 5.47
N SER A 109 3.01 29.34 4.74
CA SER A 109 1.75 28.74 4.27
C SER A 109 0.91 28.10 5.39
N GLY A 110 1.42 28.03 6.62
CA GLY A 110 0.80 27.34 7.75
C GLY A 110 1.10 25.84 7.81
N ALA A 111 1.77 25.27 6.80
CA ALA A 111 2.18 23.86 6.80
C ALA A 111 3.19 23.59 7.93
N GLU A 112 2.90 22.62 8.81
CA GLU A 112 3.76 22.29 9.94
C GLU A 112 5.08 21.63 9.46
N ILE A 113 6.20 22.18 9.92
CA ILE A 113 7.54 21.62 9.70
C ILE A 113 7.82 20.62 10.82
N CYS A 114 7.92 21.10 12.07
CA CYS A 114 8.03 20.23 13.22
C CYS A 114 7.01 20.63 14.28
N ALA A 115 6.34 19.63 14.85
CA ALA A 115 5.60 19.75 16.10
C ALA A 115 6.56 20.15 17.25
N PRO A 116 6.02 20.55 18.43
CA PRO A 116 6.85 20.85 19.59
C PRO A 116 7.79 19.68 19.92
N TYR A 117 9.05 20.01 20.20
CA TYR A 117 9.97 19.10 20.86
C TYR A 117 9.82 19.35 22.36
N ASP A 118 9.12 18.45 23.04
CA ASP A 118 8.95 18.51 24.49
C ASP A 118 10.15 17.82 25.15
N ASN A 119 11.05 18.61 25.72
CA ASN A 119 12.08 18.13 26.61
C ASN A 119 11.42 17.78 27.96
N PRO A 120 11.42 16.52 28.40
CA PRO A 120 10.87 16.13 29.70
C PRO A 120 11.76 16.61 30.86
N ARG A 121 12.88 17.29 30.56
CA ARG A 121 13.85 17.82 31.53
C ARG A 121 14.00 19.33 31.29
N ALA A 122 14.51 20.05 32.29
CA ALA A 122 14.84 21.47 32.13
C ALA A 122 15.85 21.68 30.99
N ASP A 123 15.77 22.82 30.29
CA ASP A 123 16.69 23.18 29.21
C ASP A 123 18.16 23.04 29.62
N GLY A 124 18.96 22.44 28.72
CA GLY A 124 20.38 22.17 28.96
C GLY A 124 20.65 20.91 29.77
N GLN A 125 19.62 20.20 30.24
CA GLN A 125 19.79 18.87 30.82
C GLN A 125 20.17 17.84 29.76
N MET A 126 20.90 16.81 30.21
CA MET A 126 21.45 15.79 29.32
C MET A 126 20.39 14.76 28.93
N GLU A 127 20.30 14.45 27.64
CA GLU A 127 19.55 13.32 27.10
C GLU A 127 20.50 12.35 26.37
N LEU A 128 20.10 11.08 26.28
CA LEU A 128 20.80 10.11 25.44
C LEU A 128 20.59 10.43 23.95
N ALA A 129 21.57 10.05 23.12
CA ALA A 129 21.44 10.23 21.67
C ALA A 129 20.19 9.56 21.10
N ALA A 130 19.83 8.36 21.59
CA ALA A 130 18.63 7.64 21.15
C ALA A 130 17.34 8.43 21.40
N ALA A 131 17.21 9.07 22.57
CA ALA A 131 16.06 9.90 22.93
C ALA A 131 15.96 11.13 22.03
N ILE A 132 17.08 11.82 21.79
CA ILE A 132 17.14 12.99 20.90
C ILE A 132 16.72 12.62 19.47
N ILE A 133 17.26 11.54 18.92
CA ILE A 133 16.92 11.07 17.57
C ILE A 133 15.45 10.67 17.48
N TYR A 134 14.94 9.93 18.47
CA TYR A 134 13.54 9.51 18.53
C TYR A 134 12.58 10.71 18.52
N LYS A 135 12.85 11.70 19.37
CA LYS A 135 12.00 12.89 19.49
C LYS A 135 12.11 13.79 18.27
N ALA A 136 13.30 13.95 17.69
CA ALA A 136 13.46 14.67 16.42
C ALA A 136 12.69 13.98 15.28
N GLN A 137 12.72 12.65 15.21
CA GLN A 137 11.91 11.86 14.25
C GLN A 137 10.42 12.18 14.43
N LYS A 138 9.92 12.12 15.67
CA LYS A 138 8.51 12.35 15.98
C LYS A 138 8.08 13.78 15.70
N ALA A 139 8.88 14.76 16.13
CA ALA A 139 8.57 16.17 15.96
C ALA A 139 8.51 16.57 14.49
N CYS A 140 9.50 16.17 13.68
CA CYS A 140 9.63 16.64 12.29
C CYS A 140 9.04 15.67 11.24
N GLY A 141 8.73 14.43 11.62
CA GLY A 141 8.27 13.40 10.69
C GLY A 141 9.38 12.95 9.73
N ILE A 142 10.62 12.81 10.23
CA ILE A 142 11.77 12.31 9.47
C ILE A 142 12.23 11.01 10.10
N SER A 143 12.42 9.97 9.29
CA SER A 143 12.82 8.64 9.76
C SER A 143 14.12 8.64 10.56
N ALA A 144 14.11 8.03 11.75
CA ALA A 144 15.32 7.85 12.55
C ALA A 144 16.40 7.07 11.79
N LYS A 145 16.02 6.16 10.87
CA LYS A 145 16.96 5.46 10.00
C LYS A 145 17.73 6.44 9.10
N VAL A 146 17.04 7.45 8.55
CA VAL A 146 17.67 8.53 7.76
C VAL A 146 18.62 9.36 8.62
N LEU A 147 18.20 9.72 9.84
CA LEU A 147 19.03 10.49 10.77
C LEU A 147 20.30 9.73 11.16
N LEU A 148 20.18 8.43 11.48
CA LEU A 148 21.31 7.56 11.81
C LEU A 148 22.30 7.42 10.64
N VAL A 149 21.79 7.16 9.42
CA VAL A 149 22.64 7.10 8.22
C VAL A 149 23.35 8.43 7.98
N THR A 150 22.66 9.56 8.18
CA THR A 150 23.26 10.88 7.98
C THR A 150 24.34 11.17 9.02
N LEU A 151 24.14 10.88 10.31
CA LEU A 151 25.16 10.98 11.35
C LEU A 151 26.45 10.22 11.00
N GLN A 152 26.30 9.03 10.41
CA GLN A 152 27.45 8.23 9.97
C GLN A 152 28.09 8.81 8.73
N LYS A 153 27.30 9.17 7.73
CA LYS A 153 27.78 9.70 6.45
C LYS A 153 28.56 11.00 6.64
N GLU A 154 28.10 11.86 7.55
CA GLU A 154 28.63 13.21 7.74
C GLU A 154 29.83 13.24 8.68
N GLN A 155 29.82 12.50 9.79
CA GLN A 155 30.88 12.59 10.81
C GLN A 155 31.33 11.23 11.37
N ALA A 156 30.92 10.10 10.76
CA ALA A 156 31.24 8.75 11.21
C ALA A 156 30.92 8.48 12.70
N LEU A 157 29.88 9.14 13.22
CA LEU A 157 29.59 9.13 14.67
C LEU A 157 28.95 7.83 15.15
N ILE A 158 28.21 7.12 14.31
CA ILE A 158 27.49 5.90 14.69
C ILE A 158 28.46 4.77 15.06
N THR A 159 29.56 4.64 14.32
CA THR A 159 30.58 3.62 14.54
C THR A 159 31.75 4.08 15.43
N SER A 160 31.67 5.28 16.03
CA SER A 160 32.76 5.85 16.82
C SER A 160 32.63 5.50 18.31
N ALA A 161 33.65 4.83 18.86
CA ALA A 161 33.72 4.55 20.30
C ALA A 161 34.13 5.76 21.15
N ALA A 162 34.75 6.77 20.54
CA ALA A 162 35.31 7.94 21.22
C ALA A 162 35.13 9.23 20.39
N PRO A 163 33.90 9.65 20.05
CA PRO A 163 33.71 10.84 19.24
C PRO A 163 34.29 12.09 19.91
N GLY A 164 34.89 12.95 19.09
CA GLY A 164 35.42 14.23 19.50
C GLY A 164 34.33 15.30 19.55
N ILE A 165 34.53 16.33 20.37
CA ILE A 165 33.57 17.44 20.49
C ILE A 165 33.36 18.19 19.17
N ALA A 166 34.41 18.32 18.35
CA ALA A 166 34.32 18.98 17.05
C ALA A 166 33.37 18.22 16.10
N ALA A 167 33.38 16.89 16.13
CA ALA A 167 32.48 16.06 15.31
C ALA A 167 31.03 16.18 15.79
N LEU A 168 30.82 16.15 17.11
CA LEU A 168 29.48 16.34 17.71
C LEU A 168 28.90 17.74 17.44
N ASN A 169 29.76 18.76 17.41
CA ASN A 169 29.34 20.13 17.12
C ASN A 169 28.82 20.32 15.69
N ARG A 170 29.21 19.44 14.76
CA ARG A 170 28.78 19.41 13.36
C ARG A 170 28.22 18.05 12.97
N ALA A 171 27.54 17.37 13.90
CA ALA A 171 27.17 15.95 13.79
C ALA A 171 26.45 15.58 12.49
N MET A 172 25.69 16.52 11.92
CA MET A 172 24.94 16.34 10.69
C MET A 172 25.50 17.18 9.53
N GLY A 173 26.52 18.01 9.74
CA GLY A 173 27.01 18.97 8.74
C GLY A 173 26.04 20.13 8.46
N TYR A 174 24.95 20.27 9.22
CA TYR A 174 23.96 21.31 8.99
C TYR A 174 24.53 22.70 9.32
N ALA A 175 24.35 23.65 8.40
CA ALA A 175 24.85 25.02 8.48
C ALA A 175 26.37 25.12 8.74
N CYS A 176 27.12 24.17 8.19
CA CYS A 176 28.59 24.08 8.23
C CYS A 176 29.16 24.09 6.80
N PRO A 177 29.19 25.25 6.12
CA PRO A 177 29.75 25.34 4.78
C PRO A 177 31.26 25.06 4.77
N ASP A 178 31.79 24.47 3.70
CA ASP A 178 33.22 24.14 3.61
C ASP A 178 34.13 25.39 3.58
N THR A 179 33.58 26.56 3.23
CA THR A 179 34.32 27.81 3.03
C THR A 179 34.11 28.83 4.16
N ALA A 180 33.34 28.50 5.19
CA ALA A 180 33.10 29.41 6.32
C ALA A 180 32.81 28.65 7.63
N PRO A 181 32.95 29.28 8.81
CA PRO A 181 32.61 28.64 10.07
C PRO A 181 31.14 28.20 10.12
N CYS A 182 30.87 27.10 10.83
CA CYS A 182 29.51 26.69 11.13
C CYS A 182 28.73 27.79 11.88
N ALA A 183 27.43 27.89 11.64
CA ALA A 183 26.57 28.82 12.37
C ALA A 183 26.57 28.51 13.88
N PRO A 184 26.99 29.43 14.77
CA PRO A 184 27.16 29.15 16.20
C PRO A 184 25.90 28.62 16.90
N THR A 185 24.73 29.06 16.47
CA THR A 185 23.42 28.65 17.01
C THR A 185 23.00 27.22 16.66
N THR A 186 23.75 26.56 15.78
CA THR A 186 23.47 25.20 15.32
C THR A 186 24.46 24.18 15.88
N LEU A 187 25.44 24.62 16.68
CA LEU A 187 26.44 23.73 17.25
C LEU A 187 25.84 22.82 18.34
N GLY A 188 26.44 21.64 18.45
CA GLY A 188 26.09 20.61 19.43
C GLY A 188 25.17 19.54 18.86
N PHE A 189 25.28 18.32 19.40
CA PHE A 189 24.61 17.13 18.87
C PHE A 189 23.09 17.33 18.71
N PHE A 190 22.42 17.82 19.75
CA PHE A 190 20.98 18.09 19.72
C PHE A 190 20.59 19.05 18.58
N ASN A 191 21.25 20.22 18.50
CA ASN A 191 20.91 21.24 17.51
C ASN A 191 21.15 20.74 16.09
N GLN A 192 22.23 19.99 15.87
CA GLN A 192 22.55 19.39 14.58
C GLN A 192 21.47 18.37 14.16
N VAL A 193 21.08 17.45 15.04
CA VAL A 193 20.04 16.44 14.74
C VAL A 193 18.68 17.10 14.48
N TYR A 194 18.23 17.99 15.38
CA TYR A 194 16.95 18.67 15.25
C TYR A 194 16.88 19.54 13.99
N LYS A 195 17.91 20.35 13.72
CA LYS A 195 17.91 21.24 12.56
C LYS A 195 18.06 20.51 11.24
N ALA A 196 18.79 19.40 11.18
CA ALA A 196 18.82 18.57 9.99
C ALA A 196 17.43 17.94 9.72
N ALA A 197 16.76 17.42 10.74
CA ALA A 197 15.39 16.88 10.60
C ALA A 197 14.40 17.97 10.14
N TRP A 198 14.49 19.16 10.74
CA TRP A 198 13.72 20.34 10.33
C TRP A 198 13.98 20.68 8.86
N GLN A 199 15.25 20.74 8.44
CA GLN A 199 15.63 21.11 7.08
C GLN A 199 15.14 20.10 6.04
N PHE A 200 15.25 18.81 6.33
CA PHE A 200 14.72 17.76 5.45
C PHE A 200 13.21 17.91 5.23
N LYS A 201 12.47 18.32 6.27
CA LYS A 201 11.04 18.59 6.15
C LYS A 201 10.76 19.85 5.32
N VAL A 202 11.56 20.90 5.49
CA VAL A 202 11.46 22.13 4.68
C VAL A 202 11.64 21.83 3.19
N TYR A 203 12.65 21.03 2.81
CA TYR A 203 12.85 20.66 1.39
C TYR A 203 11.64 19.99 0.74
N LYS A 204 10.79 19.32 1.53
CA LYS A 204 9.54 18.72 1.04
C LYS A 204 8.40 19.72 0.95
N LEU A 205 8.30 20.64 1.91
CA LEU A 205 7.16 21.56 2.02
C LEU A 205 7.28 22.77 1.11
N ASP A 206 8.50 23.19 0.81
CA ASP A 206 8.77 24.30 -0.09
C ASP A 206 10.09 24.07 -0.82
N ASN A 207 10.01 23.43 -1.98
CA ASN A 207 11.17 23.13 -2.80
C ASN A 207 11.55 24.28 -3.75
N SER A 208 10.67 25.28 -3.91
CA SER A 208 10.78 26.34 -4.91
C SER A 208 12.02 27.23 -4.74
N TYR A 209 12.54 27.35 -3.51
CA TYR A 209 13.75 28.11 -3.19
C TYR A 209 15.04 27.29 -3.25
N PHE A 210 14.95 25.97 -3.39
CA PHE A 210 16.11 25.08 -3.39
C PHE A 210 16.51 24.66 -4.80
N ARG A 211 17.78 24.32 -4.96
CA ARG A 211 18.39 24.09 -6.29
C ARG A 211 17.76 22.91 -7.03
N TYR A 212 17.47 21.81 -6.32
CA TYR A 212 17.04 20.58 -6.95
C TYR A 212 15.57 20.28 -6.64
N ASN A 213 14.76 20.15 -7.68
CA ASN A 213 13.32 19.92 -7.61
C ASN A 213 12.90 18.62 -8.31
N LEU A 214 11.60 18.30 -8.29
CA LEU A 214 11.08 17.16 -9.04
C LEU A 214 11.21 17.40 -10.55
N GLY A 215 11.55 16.35 -11.30
CA GLY A 215 11.75 16.41 -12.75
C GLY A 215 13.23 16.43 -13.15
N PRO A 216 13.52 16.75 -14.41
CA PRO A 216 14.88 16.72 -14.95
C PRO A 216 15.75 17.84 -14.38
N GLU A 217 16.82 17.46 -13.69
CA GLU A 217 17.79 18.36 -13.09
C GLU A 217 19.21 18.04 -13.56
N THR A 218 20.03 19.06 -13.84
CA THR A 218 21.45 18.83 -14.17
C THR A 218 22.28 18.77 -12.89
N ILE A 219 22.76 17.58 -12.54
CA ILE A 219 23.50 17.34 -11.29
C ILE A 219 24.96 17.04 -11.61
N GLN A 220 25.89 17.75 -10.96
CA GLN A 220 27.32 17.54 -11.15
C GLN A 220 27.80 16.28 -10.42
N TRP A 221 28.85 15.64 -10.96
CA TRP A 221 29.53 14.52 -10.29
C TRP A 221 30.43 15.00 -9.14
N HIS A 222 30.89 16.24 -9.19
CA HIS A 222 31.88 16.80 -8.27
C HIS A 222 31.80 18.34 -8.26
N PRO A 223 32.24 19.04 -7.18
CA PRO A 223 32.34 20.50 -7.16
C PRO A 223 33.16 21.11 -8.30
N ASN A 224 34.18 20.38 -8.76
CA ASN A 224 34.93 20.74 -9.95
C ASN A 224 34.07 20.51 -11.19
N ALA A 225 33.60 21.59 -11.82
CA ALA A 225 32.76 21.53 -13.02
C ALA A 225 33.40 20.77 -14.20
N ALA A 226 34.74 20.68 -14.27
CA ALA A 226 35.44 19.91 -15.29
C ALA A 226 35.16 18.39 -15.21
N CYS A 227 34.68 17.90 -14.06
CA CYS A 227 34.25 16.51 -13.90
C CYS A 227 32.91 16.19 -14.57
N GLY A 228 32.19 17.21 -15.05
CA GLY A 228 30.93 17.05 -15.76
C GLY A 228 29.71 16.81 -14.87
N SER A 229 28.61 16.51 -15.54
CA SER A 229 27.27 16.31 -14.98
C SER A 229 26.45 15.37 -15.85
N THR A 230 25.30 14.92 -15.35
CA THR A 230 24.24 14.33 -16.18
C THR A 230 22.89 14.91 -15.79
N VAL A 231 21.91 14.75 -16.68
CA VAL A 231 20.51 15.04 -16.36
C VAL A 231 19.95 13.88 -15.55
N VAL A 232 19.52 14.16 -14.34
CA VAL A 232 18.88 13.24 -13.42
C VAL A 232 17.42 13.64 -13.31
N ASP A 233 16.52 12.72 -13.68
CA ASP A 233 15.08 12.94 -13.49
C ASP A 233 14.68 12.57 -12.07
N ILE A 234 14.61 13.57 -11.18
CA ILE A 234 14.30 13.40 -9.76
C ILE A 234 12.81 13.07 -9.59
N LYS A 235 12.55 11.87 -9.07
CA LYS A 235 11.19 11.30 -9.03
C LYS A 235 10.42 11.58 -7.75
N ASN A 236 11.10 11.97 -6.66
CA ASN A 236 10.45 12.23 -5.37
C ASN A 236 11.18 13.25 -4.47
N TYR A 237 10.46 13.71 -3.44
CA TYR A 237 10.94 14.73 -2.52
C TYR A 237 12.11 14.25 -1.66
N ALA A 238 12.17 12.97 -1.30
CA ALA A 238 13.29 12.43 -0.53
C ALA A 238 14.61 12.49 -1.33
N THR A 239 14.57 12.14 -2.62
CA THR A 239 15.76 12.27 -3.49
C THR A 239 16.14 13.74 -3.70
N ALA A 240 15.16 14.63 -3.94
CA ALA A 240 15.42 16.07 -4.00
C ALA A 240 16.06 16.59 -2.71
N ALA A 241 15.55 16.19 -1.55
CA ALA A 241 16.07 16.56 -0.24
C ALA A 241 17.52 16.10 -0.04
N LEU A 242 17.86 14.88 -0.47
CA LEU A 242 19.23 14.37 -0.43
C LEU A 242 20.19 15.18 -1.31
N TYR A 243 19.81 15.56 -2.53
CA TYR A 243 20.64 16.43 -3.36
C TYR A 243 20.73 17.85 -2.83
N ASN A 244 19.66 18.41 -2.27
CA ASN A 244 19.72 19.73 -1.64
C ASN A 244 20.59 19.74 -0.38
N TYR A 245 20.70 18.61 0.33
CA TYR A 245 21.58 18.46 1.49
C TYR A 245 23.03 18.14 1.10
N THR A 246 23.25 17.36 0.05
CA THR A 246 24.58 16.90 -0.38
C THR A 246 24.68 16.96 -1.92
N PRO A 247 25.12 18.08 -2.49
CA PRO A 247 24.77 18.49 -3.85
C PRO A 247 25.65 17.88 -4.95
N TYR A 248 25.86 16.56 -4.96
CA TYR A 248 26.54 15.85 -6.06
C TYR A 248 26.02 14.41 -6.21
N GLN A 249 25.95 13.93 -7.45
CA GLN A 249 25.72 12.51 -7.73
C GLN A 249 27.06 11.74 -7.79
N PRO A 250 27.08 10.44 -7.46
CA PRO A 250 28.30 9.64 -7.50
C PRO A 250 28.58 9.10 -8.91
N ASN A 251 29.77 9.37 -9.47
CA ASN A 251 30.15 8.84 -10.78
C ASN A 251 30.37 7.31 -10.75
N ALA A 252 30.58 6.70 -11.92
CA ALA A 252 30.79 5.26 -12.04
C ALA A 252 31.96 4.75 -11.18
N ALA A 253 33.07 5.50 -11.09
CA ALA A 253 34.22 5.16 -10.26
C ALA A 253 33.88 5.18 -8.76
N ALA A 254 33.10 6.17 -8.31
CA ALA A 254 32.60 6.24 -6.95
C ALA A 254 31.70 5.03 -6.63
N MET A 255 30.79 4.65 -7.53
CA MET A 255 29.88 3.51 -7.33
C MET A 255 30.62 2.17 -7.28
N ALA A 256 31.59 1.95 -8.18
CA ALA A 256 32.35 0.70 -8.27
C ALA A 256 33.35 0.50 -7.12
N SER A 257 33.74 1.58 -6.43
CA SER A 257 34.79 1.54 -5.41
C SER A 257 34.30 1.32 -3.99
N TYR A 258 32.99 1.36 -3.71
CA TYR A 258 32.48 1.28 -2.32
C TYR A 258 33.03 0.05 -1.56
N PRO A 259 33.49 0.20 -0.30
CA PRO A 259 33.50 1.42 0.52
C PRO A 259 34.73 2.32 0.34
N ARG A 260 35.63 1.99 -0.61
CA ARG A 260 36.84 2.75 -0.92
C ARG A 260 36.54 4.03 -1.70
N THR A 261 37.60 4.77 -2.00
CA THR A 261 37.59 5.97 -2.83
C THR A 261 37.66 5.62 -4.31
N GLY A 262 37.00 6.44 -5.14
CA GLY A 262 37.07 6.36 -6.59
C GLY A 262 38.17 7.26 -7.16
N ASP A 263 37.91 7.86 -8.30
CA ASP A 263 38.79 8.81 -8.98
C ASP A 263 38.68 10.25 -8.44
N GLY A 264 39.45 11.19 -9.03
CA GLY A 264 39.43 12.61 -8.65
C GLY A 264 38.13 13.36 -8.96
N CYS A 265 37.15 12.71 -9.60
CA CYS A 265 35.82 13.25 -9.90
C CYS A 265 34.71 12.54 -9.11
N SER A 266 35.09 11.71 -8.13
CA SER A 266 34.17 10.94 -7.32
C SER A 266 33.61 11.76 -6.16
N SER A 267 32.28 11.79 -6.04
CA SER A 267 31.58 12.28 -4.85
C SER A 267 30.89 11.13 -4.11
N TYR A 268 30.85 11.23 -2.78
CA TYR A 268 30.50 10.08 -1.93
C TYR A 268 29.23 10.23 -1.10
N GLY A 269 28.67 11.44 -0.97
CA GLY A 269 27.52 11.70 -0.10
C GLY A 269 26.33 10.78 -0.38
N ASN A 270 25.67 10.97 -1.52
CA ASN A 270 24.49 10.19 -1.89
C ASN A 270 24.80 8.69 -2.08
N ARG A 271 26.01 8.34 -2.53
CA ARG A 271 26.51 6.95 -2.55
C ARG A 271 26.51 6.34 -1.15
N ASN A 272 27.22 6.97 -0.22
CA ASN A 272 27.39 6.46 1.13
C ASN A 272 26.04 6.38 1.86
N PHE A 273 25.15 7.36 1.65
CA PHE A 273 23.78 7.29 2.16
C PHE A 273 23.07 6.02 1.69
N TRP A 274 23.07 5.76 0.38
CA TRP A 274 22.40 4.61 -0.21
C TRP A 274 22.97 3.29 0.33
N PHE A 275 24.29 3.08 0.27
CA PHE A 275 24.89 1.84 0.77
C PHE A 275 24.69 1.63 2.28
N LEU A 276 24.87 2.67 3.10
CA LEU A 276 24.69 2.57 4.55
C LEU A 276 23.23 2.24 4.91
N TYR A 277 22.26 2.89 4.29
CA TYR A 277 20.85 2.61 4.53
C TYR A 277 20.51 1.17 4.15
N ASN A 278 20.92 0.73 2.95
CA ASN A 278 20.68 -0.63 2.46
C ASN A 278 21.31 -1.69 3.38
N ASN A 279 22.55 -1.49 3.82
CA ASN A 279 23.26 -2.41 4.69
C ASN A 279 22.66 -2.49 6.10
N TRP A 280 22.14 -1.39 6.63
CA TRP A 280 21.65 -1.34 8.01
C TRP A 280 20.16 -1.65 8.14
N PHE A 281 19.37 -1.24 7.16
CA PHE A 281 17.91 -1.20 7.28
C PHE A 281 17.17 -1.86 6.11
N GLY A 282 17.91 -2.41 5.14
CA GLY A 282 17.37 -3.03 3.94
C GLY A 282 17.07 -2.03 2.81
N PRO A 283 16.45 -2.49 1.71
CA PRO A 283 16.29 -1.74 0.47
C PRO A 283 15.79 -0.30 0.65
N THR A 284 16.51 0.68 0.09
CA THR A 284 16.06 2.09 0.09
C THR A 284 14.82 2.33 -0.76
N VAL A 285 14.64 1.51 -1.79
CA VAL A 285 13.43 1.46 -2.63
C VAL A 285 12.72 0.14 -2.39
N GLY A 286 11.38 0.10 -2.44
CA GLY A 286 10.65 -1.17 -2.42
C GLY A 286 10.96 -2.00 -3.68
N PRO A 287 10.55 -3.28 -3.76
CA PRO A 287 10.75 -4.05 -4.97
C PRO A 287 10.18 -3.29 -6.17
N ILE A 288 10.99 -3.16 -7.22
CA ILE A 288 10.52 -2.63 -8.49
C ILE A 288 9.45 -3.61 -8.95
N ILE A 289 8.24 -3.11 -9.18
CA ILE A 289 7.16 -3.89 -9.76
C ILE A 289 7.18 -3.54 -11.25
N PRO A 290 7.75 -4.39 -12.12
CA PRO A 290 7.65 -4.22 -13.56
C PRO A 290 6.22 -3.94 -13.98
N THR A 291 6.04 -2.95 -14.83
CA THR A 291 4.72 -2.59 -15.34
C THR A 291 4.59 -2.96 -16.79
N GLU A 292 3.37 -3.32 -17.17
CA GLU A 292 3.00 -3.57 -18.55
C GLU A 292 1.69 -2.86 -18.85
N ARG A 293 1.57 -2.28 -20.04
CA ARG A 293 0.34 -1.65 -20.49
C ARG A 293 -0.43 -2.59 -21.42
N VAL A 294 -1.72 -2.74 -21.15
CA VAL A 294 -2.71 -3.31 -22.08
C VAL A 294 -3.61 -2.17 -22.51
N SER A 295 -3.34 -1.62 -23.70
CA SER A 295 -4.15 -0.58 -24.29
C SER A 295 -3.96 -0.56 -25.78
N THR A 296 -5.07 -0.33 -26.47
CA THR A 296 -5.12 0.09 -27.87
C THR A 296 -5.86 1.42 -27.96
N SER A 297 -6.35 1.78 -29.15
CA SER A 297 -6.93 3.09 -29.48
C SER A 297 -8.11 3.52 -28.61
N ASP A 298 -8.87 2.56 -28.07
CA ASP A 298 -10.10 2.81 -27.33
C ASP A 298 -10.48 1.61 -26.42
N ARG A 299 -11.51 1.82 -25.60
CA ARG A 299 -12.04 0.84 -24.64
C ARG A 299 -12.50 -0.49 -25.25
N TYR A 300 -12.95 -0.47 -26.51
CA TYR A 300 -13.43 -1.68 -27.18
C TYR A 300 -12.23 -2.51 -27.64
N ASN A 301 -11.22 -1.86 -28.21
CA ASN A 301 -9.98 -2.54 -28.58
C ASN A 301 -9.20 -3.00 -27.34
N THR A 302 -9.18 -2.23 -26.25
CA THR A 302 -8.62 -2.69 -24.97
C THR A 302 -9.34 -3.95 -24.46
N ALA A 303 -10.69 -4.00 -24.56
CA ALA A 303 -11.46 -5.20 -24.23
C ALA A 303 -11.08 -6.40 -25.11
N LEU A 304 -10.87 -6.19 -26.41
CA LEU A 304 -10.41 -7.22 -27.35
C LEU A 304 -9.02 -7.76 -26.99
N ASP A 305 -8.08 -6.89 -26.64
CA ASP A 305 -6.71 -7.28 -26.28
C ASP A 305 -6.68 -8.07 -24.99
N ILE A 306 -7.44 -7.63 -23.98
CA ILE A 306 -7.64 -8.37 -22.73
C ILE A 306 -8.24 -9.74 -23.04
N SER A 307 -9.26 -9.81 -23.89
CA SER A 307 -9.90 -11.08 -24.24
C SER A 307 -8.94 -12.06 -24.93
N LYS A 308 -8.22 -11.61 -25.95
CA LYS A 308 -7.24 -12.43 -26.69
C LYS A 308 -6.09 -12.90 -25.80
N ARG A 309 -5.67 -12.05 -24.85
CA ARG A 309 -4.57 -12.35 -23.95
C ARG A 309 -4.92 -13.35 -22.86
N TYR A 310 -6.13 -13.24 -22.29
CA TYR A 310 -6.48 -13.98 -21.07
C TYR A 310 -7.51 -15.09 -21.29
N PHE A 311 -8.13 -15.20 -22.46
CA PHE A 311 -9.16 -16.20 -22.74
C PHE A 311 -8.89 -16.98 -24.02
N SER A 312 -8.79 -18.29 -23.87
CA SER A 312 -8.75 -19.25 -24.97
C SER A 312 -10.15 -19.59 -25.47
N PRO A 313 -10.32 -20.06 -26.72
CA PRO A 313 -11.62 -20.54 -27.22
C PRO A 313 -12.23 -21.63 -26.33
N GLY A 314 -13.56 -21.68 -26.25
CA GLY A 314 -14.33 -22.62 -25.44
C GLY A 314 -14.72 -22.09 -24.06
N VAL A 315 -14.91 -20.77 -23.90
CA VAL A 315 -15.31 -20.17 -22.62
C VAL A 315 -16.75 -20.57 -22.24
N PRO A 316 -17.08 -20.69 -20.94
CA PRO A 316 -18.43 -21.07 -20.51
C PRO A 316 -19.48 -20.02 -20.88
N ALA A 317 -19.11 -18.73 -20.79
CA ALA A 317 -19.96 -17.63 -21.19
C ALA A 317 -19.15 -16.47 -21.77
N VAL A 318 -19.82 -15.56 -22.47
CA VAL A 318 -19.34 -14.20 -22.76
C VAL A 318 -20.38 -13.22 -22.27
N TYR A 319 -19.96 -12.25 -21.47
CA TYR A 319 -20.80 -11.13 -21.05
C TYR A 319 -20.59 -9.96 -22.01
N VAL A 320 -21.68 -9.34 -22.45
CA VAL A 320 -21.65 -8.19 -23.36
C VAL A 320 -22.39 -7.03 -22.71
N ALA A 321 -21.69 -5.92 -22.48
CA ALA A 321 -22.25 -4.73 -21.85
C ALA A 321 -22.00 -3.47 -22.69
N ASN A 322 -22.76 -2.41 -22.41
CA ASN A 322 -22.55 -1.11 -23.03
C ASN A 322 -21.26 -0.46 -22.50
N GLY A 323 -20.38 -0.02 -23.41
CA GLY A 323 -19.09 0.61 -23.06
C GLY A 323 -19.15 2.12 -22.83
N GLU A 324 -20.26 2.79 -23.11
CA GLU A 324 -20.45 4.25 -23.07
C GLU A 324 -21.15 4.68 -21.77
N ASN A 325 -22.17 3.94 -21.33
CA ASN A 325 -22.90 4.10 -20.08
C ASN A 325 -22.99 2.75 -19.37
N PHE A 326 -22.15 2.57 -18.35
CA PHE A 326 -21.78 1.24 -17.84
C PHE A 326 -22.22 0.90 -16.40
N PRO A 327 -23.34 1.43 -15.85
CA PRO A 327 -23.80 0.97 -14.52
C PRO A 327 -24.06 -0.55 -14.53
N ASP A 328 -24.63 -1.06 -15.62
CA ASP A 328 -24.95 -2.49 -15.74
C ASP A 328 -23.68 -3.35 -15.86
N ALA A 329 -22.66 -2.84 -16.56
CA ALA A 329 -21.39 -3.54 -16.75
C ALA A 329 -20.66 -3.80 -15.43
N LEU A 330 -20.74 -2.88 -14.45
CA LEU A 330 -20.08 -3.03 -13.14
C LEU A 330 -20.57 -4.28 -12.41
N SER A 331 -21.88 -4.51 -12.42
CA SER A 331 -22.49 -5.68 -11.80
C SER A 331 -22.15 -7.00 -12.52
N ALA A 332 -21.80 -6.92 -13.81
CA ALA A 332 -21.40 -8.08 -14.61
C ALA A 332 -19.97 -8.54 -14.32
N VAL A 333 -19.08 -7.65 -13.88
CA VAL A 333 -17.67 -7.98 -13.66
C VAL A 333 -17.47 -9.12 -12.65
N PRO A 334 -18.06 -9.11 -11.44
CA PRO A 334 -17.92 -10.21 -10.49
C PRO A 334 -18.50 -11.53 -11.01
N VAL A 335 -19.63 -11.46 -11.71
CA VAL A 335 -20.31 -12.65 -12.24
C VAL A 335 -19.49 -13.27 -13.38
N ALA A 336 -18.94 -12.44 -14.27
CA ALA A 336 -18.04 -12.87 -15.32
C ALA A 336 -16.76 -13.50 -14.74
N ALA A 337 -16.17 -12.87 -13.72
CA ALA A 337 -15.01 -13.38 -13.00
C ALA A 337 -15.27 -14.77 -12.37
N ALA A 338 -16.34 -14.89 -11.58
CA ALA A 338 -16.71 -16.14 -10.90
C ALA A 338 -17.02 -17.28 -11.90
N GLN A 339 -17.48 -16.96 -13.11
CA GLN A 339 -17.72 -17.94 -14.16
C GLN A 339 -16.51 -18.18 -15.08
N GLY A 340 -15.38 -17.50 -14.87
CA GLY A 340 -14.23 -17.57 -15.77
C GLY A 340 -14.54 -17.10 -17.20
N ALA A 341 -15.45 -16.14 -17.32
CA ALA A 341 -15.95 -15.59 -18.58
C ALA A 341 -15.38 -14.18 -18.85
N PRO A 342 -15.10 -13.82 -20.12
CA PRO A 342 -14.75 -12.44 -20.46
C PRO A 342 -15.98 -11.52 -20.45
N LEU A 343 -15.74 -10.25 -20.11
CA LEU A 343 -16.66 -9.14 -20.36
C LEU A 343 -16.17 -8.36 -21.58
N LEU A 344 -16.99 -8.27 -22.61
CA LEU A 344 -16.75 -7.45 -23.80
C LEU A 344 -17.68 -6.23 -23.81
N LEU A 345 -17.19 -5.16 -24.42
CA LEU A 345 -17.92 -3.89 -24.53
C LEU A 345 -18.40 -3.68 -25.96
N VAL A 346 -19.63 -3.16 -26.12
CA VAL A 346 -20.18 -2.69 -27.40
C VAL A 346 -20.52 -1.21 -27.32
N SER A 347 -20.52 -0.51 -28.46
CA SER A 347 -21.15 0.81 -28.53
C SER A 347 -22.67 0.61 -28.54
N GLY A 348 -23.42 1.47 -27.85
CA GLY A 348 -24.85 1.25 -27.61
C GLY A 348 -25.73 1.22 -28.86
N SER A 349 -25.19 1.45 -30.06
CA SER A 349 -25.92 1.42 -31.32
C SER A 349 -25.51 0.29 -32.26
N THR A 350 -24.30 -0.28 -32.11
CA THR A 350 -23.75 -1.28 -33.04
C THR A 350 -22.72 -2.18 -32.34
N ALA A 351 -22.72 -3.49 -32.63
CA ALA A 351 -21.53 -4.29 -32.36
C ALA A 351 -20.56 -4.16 -33.54
N ALA A 352 -19.39 -3.57 -33.30
CA ALA A 352 -18.32 -3.56 -34.30
C ALA A 352 -17.99 -5.00 -34.73
N ALA A 353 -17.67 -5.19 -36.01
CA ALA A 353 -17.34 -6.51 -36.54
C ALA A 353 -16.19 -7.18 -35.78
N SER A 354 -15.23 -6.38 -35.26
CA SER A 354 -14.14 -6.86 -34.41
C SER A 354 -14.63 -7.51 -33.11
N ILE A 355 -15.64 -6.93 -32.44
CA ILE A 355 -16.26 -7.52 -31.25
C ILE A 355 -17.00 -8.81 -31.60
N VAL A 356 -17.79 -8.81 -32.67
CA VAL A 356 -18.51 -10.02 -33.11
C VAL A 356 -17.54 -11.15 -33.42
N ASN A 357 -16.46 -10.85 -34.15
CA ASN A 357 -15.41 -11.82 -34.47
C ASN A 357 -14.70 -12.35 -33.22
N GLU A 358 -14.53 -11.52 -32.19
CA GLU A 358 -13.96 -11.97 -30.93
C GLU A 358 -14.90 -12.90 -30.17
N ILE A 359 -16.21 -12.62 -30.13
CA ILE A 359 -17.20 -13.54 -29.56
C ILE A 359 -17.15 -14.89 -30.31
N VAL A 360 -17.06 -14.85 -31.65
CA VAL A 360 -16.90 -16.07 -32.48
C VAL A 360 -15.61 -16.82 -32.14
N ARG A 361 -14.47 -16.12 -32.00
CA ARG A 361 -13.18 -16.70 -31.61
C ARG A 361 -13.28 -17.42 -30.25
N LEU A 362 -13.95 -16.79 -29.29
CA LEU A 362 -14.11 -17.30 -27.93
C LEU A 362 -14.97 -18.55 -27.86
N LYS A 363 -15.83 -18.82 -28.86
CA LYS A 363 -16.73 -19.99 -28.92
C LYS A 363 -17.48 -20.23 -27.60
N PRO A 364 -18.24 -19.23 -27.08
CA PRO A 364 -18.92 -19.38 -25.80
C PRO A 364 -20.06 -20.40 -25.85
N ALA A 365 -20.30 -21.10 -24.75
CA ALA A 365 -21.53 -21.89 -24.59
C ALA A 365 -22.77 -20.98 -24.42
N LYS A 366 -22.60 -19.84 -23.73
CA LYS A 366 -23.66 -18.87 -23.48
C LYS A 366 -23.21 -17.42 -23.73
N ILE A 367 -24.10 -16.60 -24.25
CA ILE A 367 -23.92 -15.15 -24.39
C ILE A 367 -24.92 -14.46 -23.46
N VAL A 368 -24.41 -13.60 -22.57
CA VAL A 368 -25.22 -12.82 -21.63
C VAL A 368 -25.11 -11.35 -22.00
N VAL A 369 -26.20 -10.81 -22.54
CA VAL A 369 -26.34 -9.37 -22.81
C VAL A 369 -26.76 -8.69 -21.52
N VAL A 370 -26.00 -7.69 -21.07
CA VAL A 370 -26.23 -7.01 -19.79
C VAL A 370 -26.74 -5.60 -20.05
N GLY A 371 -27.97 -5.34 -19.63
CA GLY A 371 -28.70 -4.10 -19.87
C GLY A 371 -29.88 -4.26 -20.82
N GLY A 372 -30.81 -3.31 -20.74
CA GLY A 372 -32.03 -3.29 -21.54
C GLY A 372 -31.81 -2.85 -22.99
N PRO A 373 -32.86 -2.87 -23.84
CA PRO A 373 -32.78 -2.44 -25.24
C PRO A 373 -32.29 -0.99 -25.43
N SER A 374 -32.47 -0.11 -24.44
CA SER A 374 -31.95 1.26 -24.46
C SER A 374 -30.44 1.34 -24.30
N ALA A 375 -29.81 0.35 -23.65
CA ALA A 375 -28.37 0.26 -23.49
C ALA A 375 -27.73 -0.59 -24.60
N ILE A 376 -28.38 -1.70 -24.97
CA ILE A 376 -27.95 -2.59 -26.05
C ILE A 376 -29.18 -2.97 -26.88
N PRO A 377 -29.41 -2.31 -28.03
CA PRO A 377 -30.55 -2.54 -28.90
C PRO A 377 -30.65 -3.98 -29.37
N ASP A 378 -31.88 -4.42 -29.66
CA ASP A 378 -32.13 -5.79 -30.14
C ASP A 378 -31.46 -6.06 -31.49
N SER A 379 -31.15 -5.02 -32.28
CA SER A 379 -30.35 -5.16 -33.51
C SER A 379 -28.93 -5.66 -33.22
N VAL A 380 -28.28 -5.18 -32.16
CA VAL A 380 -26.96 -5.65 -31.72
C VAL A 380 -27.04 -7.10 -31.25
N VAL A 381 -28.09 -7.45 -30.51
CA VAL A 381 -28.32 -8.83 -30.04
C VAL A 381 -28.56 -9.78 -31.21
N ALA A 382 -29.35 -9.37 -32.20
CA ALA A 382 -29.59 -10.13 -33.42
C ALA A 382 -28.29 -10.35 -34.22
N GLN A 383 -27.45 -9.32 -34.32
CA GLN A 383 -26.13 -9.43 -34.98
C GLN A 383 -25.24 -10.47 -34.30
N VAL A 384 -25.17 -10.47 -32.96
CA VAL A 384 -24.38 -11.45 -32.19
C VAL A 384 -24.97 -12.86 -32.32
N LYS A 385 -26.31 -13.00 -32.27
CA LYS A 385 -26.99 -14.30 -32.44
C LYS A 385 -26.79 -14.89 -33.83
N ALA A 386 -26.79 -14.05 -34.87
CA ALA A 386 -26.55 -14.49 -36.24
C ALA A 386 -25.12 -15.04 -36.42
N ALA A 387 -24.13 -14.46 -35.74
CA ALA A 387 -22.74 -14.92 -35.80
C ALA A 387 -22.49 -16.24 -35.04
N LEU A 388 -23.31 -16.53 -34.01
CA LEU A 388 -23.22 -17.75 -33.18
C LEU A 388 -24.62 -18.37 -32.97
N PRO A 389 -25.21 -18.97 -34.01
CA PRO A 389 -26.59 -19.46 -33.96
C PRO A 389 -26.79 -20.55 -32.90
N THR A 390 -25.75 -21.32 -32.59
CA THR A 390 -25.78 -22.43 -31.62
C THR A 390 -25.56 -21.99 -30.17
N ALA A 391 -25.05 -20.79 -29.92
CA ALA A 391 -24.82 -20.31 -28.55
C ALA A 391 -26.16 -19.95 -27.89
N ALA A 392 -26.34 -20.35 -26.62
CA ALA A 392 -27.48 -19.90 -25.83
C ALA A 392 -27.37 -18.39 -25.62
N LEU A 393 -28.45 -17.63 -25.81
CA LEU A 393 -28.44 -16.19 -25.62
C LEU A 393 -29.48 -15.80 -24.58
N SER A 394 -29.07 -14.99 -23.60
CA SER A 394 -29.97 -14.41 -22.61
C SER A 394 -29.67 -12.92 -22.41
N ARG A 395 -30.67 -12.15 -21.99
CA ARG A 395 -30.51 -10.75 -21.58
C ARG A 395 -30.80 -10.61 -20.09
N ALA A 396 -29.85 -10.07 -19.33
CA ALA A 396 -30.03 -9.67 -17.94
C ALA A 396 -30.38 -8.17 -17.91
N THR A 397 -31.61 -7.84 -17.54
CA THR A 397 -32.12 -6.46 -17.56
C THR A 397 -33.20 -6.24 -16.50
N GLY A 398 -33.16 -5.10 -15.83
CA GLY A 398 -34.23 -4.58 -14.97
C GLY A 398 -34.80 -3.26 -15.52
N VAL A 399 -35.75 -2.65 -14.79
CA VAL A 399 -36.27 -1.31 -15.15
C VAL A 399 -35.27 -0.20 -14.89
N ASP A 400 -34.29 -0.45 -14.02
CA ASP A 400 -33.18 0.43 -13.69
C ASP A 400 -31.90 -0.37 -13.42
N ARG A 401 -30.80 0.33 -13.14
CA ARG A 401 -29.49 -0.27 -12.84
C ARG A 401 -29.48 -1.16 -11.59
N TYR A 402 -30.34 -0.86 -10.62
CA TYR A 402 -30.39 -1.60 -9.36
C TYR A 402 -31.02 -2.97 -9.62
N GLN A 403 -32.15 -3.00 -10.32
CA GLN A 403 -32.79 -4.24 -10.76
C GLN A 403 -31.96 -5.00 -11.79
N THR A 404 -31.26 -4.31 -12.71
CA THR A 404 -30.32 -5.00 -13.62
C THR A 404 -29.22 -5.70 -12.82
N SER A 405 -28.67 -5.07 -11.77
CA SER A 405 -27.66 -5.73 -10.92
C SER A 405 -28.19 -7.00 -10.24
N ILE A 406 -29.47 -7.04 -9.87
CA ILE A 406 -30.13 -8.25 -9.37
C ILE A 406 -30.16 -9.32 -10.46
N GLN A 407 -30.65 -8.99 -11.65
CA GLN A 407 -30.79 -9.94 -12.77
C GLN A 407 -29.43 -10.50 -13.24
N VAL A 408 -28.38 -9.69 -13.15
CA VAL A 408 -27.02 -10.15 -13.40
C VAL A 408 -26.56 -11.12 -12.32
N GLY A 409 -26.83 -10.82 -11.04
CA GLY A 409 -26.52 -11.69 -9.90
C GLY A 409 -27.25 -13.04 -9.93
N GLU A 410 -28.48 -13.10 -10.47
CA GLU A 410 -29.24 -14.37 -10.62
C GLU A 410 -28.47 -15.42 -11.43
N ALA A 411 -27.52 -15.01 -12.29
CA ALA A 411 -26.68 -15.93 -13.05
C ALA A 411 -25.70 -16.74 -12.19
N LEU A 412 -25.42 -16.32 -10.95
CA LEU A 412 -24.67 -17.11 -9.98
C LEU A 412 -25.56 -18.11 -9.22
N GLY A 413 -26.89 -17.89 -9.20
CA GLY A 413 -27.85 -18.73 -8.50
C GLY A 413 -27.71 -18.68 -6.98
N ALA A 414 -27.99 -19.79 -6.30
CA ALA A 414 -27.75 -19.92 -4.86
C ALA A 414 -26.25 -19.76 -4.57
N MET A 415 -25.91 -18.80 -3.71
CA MET A 415 -24.53 -18.36 -3.54
C MET A 415 -23.81 -19.28 -2.58
N LYS A 416 -22.85 -20.07 -3.08
CA LYS A 416 -21.99 -20.93 -2.24
C LYS A 416 -21.22 -20.13 -1.19
N SER A 417 -20.87 -18.88 -1.51
CA SER A 417 -20.13 -17.98 -0.63
C SER A 417 -20.98 -17.45 0.53
N GLY A 418 -22.31 -17.40 0.38
CA GLY A 418 -23.20 -16.68 1.29
C GLY A 418 -22.91 -15.18 1.39
N ARG A 419 -22.15 -14.61 0.42
CA ARG A 419 -21.67 -13.23 0.44
C ARG A 419 -22.30 -12.39 -0.65
N ALA A 420 -22.44 -11.08 -0.41
CA ALA A 420 -22.70 -10.08 -1.44
C ALA A 420 -21.95 -8.78 -1.17
N TYR A 421 -21.62 -8.05 -2.23
CA TYR A 421 -21.07 -6.71 -2.16
C TYR A 421 -22.14 -5.69 -2.51
N ILE A 422 -22.17 -4.57 -1.80
CA ILE A 422 -23.09 -3.46 -2.07
C ILE A 422 -22.28 -2.18 -2.30
N ALA A 423 -22.57 -1.50 -3.41
CA ALA A 423 -22.02 -0.18 -3.72
C ALA A 423 -23.11 0.72 -4.29
N THR A 424 -22.87 2.04 -4.30
CA THR A 424 -23.82 2.98 -4.91
C THR A 424 -23.86 2.83 -6.42
N GLY A 425 -25.06 2.88 -7.00
CA GLY A 425 -25.26 2.95 -8.45
C GLY A 425 -25.29 4.39 -8.98
N ALA A 426 -25.07 5.41 -8.14
CA ALA A 426 -25.08 6.81 -8.57
C ALA A 426 -23.71 7.28 -9.13
N ASN A 427 -22.61 6.77 -8.57
CA ASN A 427 -21.24 7.04 -8.99
C ASN A 427 -20.37 5.80 -8.78
N TYR A 428 -19.57 5.42 -9.76
CA TYR A 428 -19.10 4.04 -9.90
C TYR A 428 -17.67 3.66 -9.44
N PRO A 429 -16.80 4.55 -8.90
CA PRO A 429 -15.45 4.13 -8.56
C PRO A 429 -15.41 3.07 -7.45
N ASP A 430 -16.32 3.17 -6.48
CA ASP A 430 -16.43 2.21 -5.38
C ASP A 430 -16.89 0.83 -5.89
N ALA A 431 -17.87 0.82 -6.80
CA ALA A 431 -18.37 -0.39 -7.43
C ALA A 431 -17.28 -1.07 -8.29
N LEU A 432 -16.53 -0.29 -9.08
CA LEU A 432 -15.42 -0.84 -9.87
C LEU A 432 -14.32 -1.43 -8.96
N SER A 433 -13.98 -0.73 -7.88
CA SER A 433 -12.98 -1.19 -6.90
C SER A 433 -13.39 -2.49 -6.21
N ALA A 434 -14.70 -2.69 -6.00
CA ALA A 434 -15.27 -3.91 -5.43
C ALA A 434 -15.27 -5.10 -6.39
N ALA A 435 -15.26 -4.85 -7.69
CA ALA A 435 -15.69 -5.84 -8.67
C ALA A 435 -14.78 -7.08 -8.74
N ALA A 436 -13.47 -6.88 -8.75
CA ALA A 436 -12.50 -7.99 -8.73
C ALA A 436 -12.57 -8.78 -7.41
N ALA A 437 -12.66 -8.07 -6.27
CA ALA A 437 -12.79 -8.68 -4.95
C ALA A 437 -14.07 -9.51 -4.80
N ALA A 438 -15.20 -9.00 -5.28
CA ALA A 438 -16.47 -9.72 -5.29
C ALA A 438 -16.40 -10.97 -6.19
N GLY A 439 -15.82 -10.84 -7.38
CA GLY A 439 -15.65 -11.96 -8.32
C GLY A 439 -14.78 -13.08 -7.76
N TYR A 440 -13.64 -12.72 -7.13
CA TYR A 440 -12.75 -13.69 -6.49
C TYR A 440 -13.41 -14.44 -5.32
N GLN A 441 -14.38 -13.82 -4.66
CA GLN A 441 -15.11 -14.42 -3.54
C GLN A 441 -16.42 -15.09 -3.95
N ASP A 442 -16.65 -15.32 -5.25
CA ASP A 442 -17.90 -15.87 -5.78
C ASP A 442 -19.14 -15.13 -5.25
N ALA A 443 -19.09 -13.78 -5.26
CA ALA A 443 -20.13 -12.91 -4.72
C ALA A 443 -20.65 -11.93 -5.77
N PRO A 444 -21.97 -11.65 -5.80
CA PRO A 444 -22.52 -10.60 -6.66
C PRO A 444 -22.15 -9.22 -6.13
N LEU A 445 -22.13 -8.24 -7.03
CA LEU A 445 -22.10 -6.81 -6.70
C LEU A 445 -23.46 -6.20 -7.01
N LEU A 446 -24.22 -5.90 -5.96
CA LEU A 446 -25.50 -5.24 -6.04
C LEU A 446 -25.31 -3.72 -5.99
N LEU A 447 -26.00 -3.02 -6.88
CA LEU A 447 -26.06 -1.57 -6.88
C LEU A 447 -27.28 -1.10 -6.08
N VAL A 448 -27.08 -0.08 -5.24
CA VAL A 448 -28.16 0.57 -4.49
C VAL A 448 -28.25 2.06 -4.81
N ASP A 449 -29.44 2.64 -4.65
CA ASP A 449 -29.56 4.09 -4.46
C ASP A 449 -29.05 4.43 -3.05
N GLY A 450 -27.75 4.66 -2.93
CA GLY A 450 -27.13 4.83 -1.63
C GLY A 450 -27.58 6.08 -0.86
N ALA A 451 -28.28 7.02 -1.50
CA ALA A 451 -28.88 8.18 -0.84
C ALA A 451 -30.25 7.87 -0.24
N ALA A 452 -30.92 6.79 -0.68
CA ALA A 452 -32.18 6.36 -0.10
C ALA A 452 -32.01 5.91 1.36
N SER A 453 -33.09 6.03 2.14
CA SER A 453 -33.08 5.64 3.56
C SER A 453 -33.41 4.17 3.79
N VAL A 454 -33.91 3.46 2.78
CA VAL A 454 -34.39 2.08 2.88
C VAL A 454 -33.93 1.29 1.66
N VAL A 455 -33.38 0.09 1.89
CA VAL A 455 -33.03 -0.86 0.86
C VAL A 455 -34.27 -1.26 0.05
N HIS A 456 -34.12 -1.29 -1.28
CA HIS A 456 -35.23 -1.65 -2.15
C HIS A 456 -35.69 -3.10 -1.88
N PRO A 457 -37.00 -3.40 -1.77
CA PRO A 457 -37.49 -4.75 -1.45
C PRO A 457 -36.94 -5.85 -2.38
N ALA A 458 -36.86 -5.58 -3.68
CA ALA A 458 -36.27 -6.52 -4.63
C ALA A 458 -34.82 -6.93 -4.31
N ILE A 459 -34.02 -6.03 -3.70
CA ILE A 459 -32.65 -6.34 -3.25
C ILE A 459 -32.70 -7.25 -2.02
N ALA A 460 -33.55 -6.93 -1.05
CA ALA A 460 -33.76 -7.76 0.14
C ALA A 460 -34.22 -9.17 -0.24
N ASP A 461 -35.19 -9.28 -1.15
CA ASP A 461 -35.69 -10.56 -1.64
C ASP A 461 -34.60 -11.34 -2.39
N ALA A 462 -33.76 -10.67 -3.19
CA ALA A 462 -32.65 -11.31 -3.90
C ALA A 462 -31.63 -11.88 -2.91
N LEU A 463 -31.20 -11.09 -1.92
CA LEU A 463 -30.27 -11.55 -0.88
C LEU A 463 -30.81 -12.79 -0.15
N ALA A 464 -32.09 -12.79 0.21
CA ALA A 464 -32.75 -13.92 0.87
C ALA A 464 -32.82 -15.15 -0.05
N ARG A 465 -33.29 -14.99 -1.30
CA ARG A 465 -33.38 -16.08 -2.28
C ARG A 465 -32.03 -16.73 -2.57
N TRP A 466 -30.97 -15.93 -2.58
CA TRP A 466 -29.61 -16.38 -2.85
C TRP A 466 -28.89 -17.00 -1.64
N GLY A 467 -29.51 -16.95 -0.46
CA GLY A 467 -28.90 -17.43 0.78
C GLY A 467 -27.72 -16.58 1.25
N VAL A 468 -27.72 -15.28 0.92
CA VAL A 468 -26.69 -14.35 1.41
C VAL A 468 -26.91 -14.12 2.90
N THR A 469 -25.84 -14.31 3.68
CA THR A 469 -25.82 -14.07 5.14
C THR A 469 -24.83 -12.96 5.53
N SER A 470 -23.93 -12.60 4.61
CA SER A 470 -22.87 -11.62 4.84
C SER A 470 -22.80 -10.61 3.71
N VAL A 471 -22.88 -9.32 4.06
CA VAL A 471 -22.77 -8.20 3.13
C VAL A 471 -21.53 -7.38 3.44
N THR A 472 -20.78 -7.03 2.40
CA THR A 472 -19.72 -6.02 2.45
C THR A 472 -20.19 -4.75 1.73
N ILE A 473 -20.21 -3.62 2.44
CA ILE A 473 -20.49 -2.31 1.85
C ILE A 473 -19.18 -1.72 1.34
N VAL A 474 -19.18 -1.20 0.11
CA VAL A 474 -18.04 -0.48 -0.47
C VAL A 474 -18.44 0.96 -0.77
N GLY A 475 -17.66 1.89 -0.22
CA GLY A 475 -17.92 3.33 -0.26
C GLY A 475 -18.25 3.93 1.10
N GLY A 476 -17.97 5.22 1.27
CA GLY A 476 -18.22 5.96 2.50
C GLY A 476 -19.71 6.30 2.70
N PRO A 477 -20.07 6.96 3.82
CA PRO A 477 -21.45 7.37 4.10
C PRO A 477 -22.07 8.30 3.05
N ASN A 478 -21.26 9.02 2.28
CA ASN A 478 -21.76 9.86 1.18
C ASN A 478 -22.13 9.03 -0.07
N ALA A 479 -21.59 7.82 -0.21
CA ALA A 479 -21.91 6.90 -1.30
C ALA A 479 -23.06 5.97 -0.90
N VAL A 480 -22.97 5.35 0.27
CA VAL A 480 -24.02 4.50 0.88
C VAL A 480 -24.31 5.05 2.26
N SER A 481 -25.44 5.73 2.42
CA SER A 481 -25.82 6.47 3.62
C SER A 481 -25.88 5.60 4.88
N ALA A 482 -25.78 6.25 6.03
CA ALA A 482 -25.98 5.58 7.31
C ALA A 482 -27.40 4.99 7.43
N ALA A 483 -28.41 5.66 6.85
CA ALA A 483 -29.79 5.16 6.81
C ALA A 483 -29.91 3.92 5.92
N MET A 484 -29.32 3.92 4.72
CA MET A 484 -29.25 2.74 3.86
C MET A 484 -28.56 1.57 4.58
N GLN A 485 -27.41 1.81 5.21
CA GLN A 485 -26.71 0.80 6.01
C GLN A 485 -27.60 0.23 7.11
N ALA A 486 -28.26 1.08 7.90
CA ALA A 486 -29.17 0.65 8.96
C ALA A 486 -30.33 -0.20 8.42
N SER A 487 -30.85 0.15 7.24
CA SER A 487 -31.90 -0.64 6.59
C SER A 487 -31.44 -2.01 6.10
N ILE A 488 -30.18 -2.14 5.69
CA ILE A 488 -29.56 -3.43 5.31
C ILE A 488 -29.31 -4.28 6.57
N ASP A 489 -28.84 -3.67 7.65
CA ASP A 489 -28.58 -4.33 8.94
C ASP A 489 -29.87 -4.85 9.59
N ALA A 490 -31.01 -4.23 9.29
CA ALA A 490 -32.33 -4.67 9.74
C ALA A 490 -32.91 -5.86 8.94
N LEU A 491 -32.25 -6.32 7.87
CA LEU A 491 -32.72 -7.45 7.09
C LEU A 491 -32.55 -8.77 7.87
N PRO A 492 -33.55 -9.69 7.82
CA PRO A 492 -33.45 -10.95 8.52
C PRO A 492 -32.34 -11.83 7.94
N ASN A 493 -31.54 -12.45 8.81
CA ASN A 493 -30.47 -13.40 8.47
C ASN A 493 -29.32 -12.84 7.61
N VAL A 494 -29.24 -11.51 7.44
CA VAL A 494 -28.14 -10.82 6.76
C VAL A 494 -27.38 -10.00 7.79
N SER A 495 -26.05 -10.05 7.74
CA SER A 495 -25.18 -9.25 8.60
C SER A 495 -24.18 -8.46 7.76
N ILE A 496 -23.90 -7.22 8.16
CA ILE A 496 -22.88 -6.40 7.51
C ILE A 496 -21.51 -6.79 8.10
N ALA A 497 -20.71 -7.52 7.33
CA ALA A 497 -19.40 -7.98 7.79
C ALA A 497 -18.36 -6.85 7.81
N ALA A 498 -18.43 -5.94 6.83
CA ALA A 498 -17.51 -4.82 6.74
C ALA A 498 -18.09 -3.66 5.92
N ARG A 499 -17.57 -2.47 6.18
CA ARG A 499 -17.60 -1.33 5.25
C ARG A 499 -16.16 -0.98 4.87
N HIS A 500 -15.86 -1.01 3.58
CA HIS A 500 -14.57 -0.55 3.05
C HIS A 500 -14.73 0.80 2.37
N SER A 501 -14.08 1.83 2.91
CA SER A 501 -14.17 3.20 2.39
C SER A 501 -12.90 4.01 2.66
N GLY A 502 -12.47 4.75 1.65
CA GLY A 502 -11.34 5.66 1.70
C GLY A 502 -11.70 7.14 1.85
N SER A 503 -10.66 7.98 1.99
CA SER A 503 -10.80 9.44 1.84
C SER A 503 -11.22 9.85 0.43
N ASP A 504 -10.87 9.02 -0.56
CA ASP A 504 -11.25 9.16 -1.95
C ASP A 504 -11.38 7.77 -2.61
N ARG A 505 -11.69 7.77 -3.92
CA ARG A 505 -11.83 6.53 -4.71
C ARG A 505 -10.59 5.66 -4.76
N TYR A 506 -9.41 6.26 -4.70
CA TYR A 506 -8.14 5.56 -4.79
C TYR A 506 -7.84 4.85 -3.47
N ASP A 507 -8.04 5.54 -2.34
CA ASP A 507 -7.94 4.94 -1.01
C ASP A 507 -9.03 3.88 -0.77
N THR A 508 -10.27 4.07 -1.26
CA THR A 508 -11.29 3.01 -1.22
C THR A 508 -10.80 1.77 -1.96
N SER A 509 -10.22 1.94 -3.16
CA SER A 509 -9.68 0.81 -3.92
C SER A 509 -8.58 0.06 -3.18
N VAL A 510 -7.68 0.77 -2.49
CA VAL A 510 -6.63 0.14 -1.67
C VAL A 510 -7.26 -0.65 -0.52
N LYS A 511 -8.21 -0.06 0.21
CA LYS A 511 -8.85 -0.70 1.37
C LYS A 511 -9.63 -1.95 1.02
N VAL A 512 -10.36 -1.95 -0.09
CA VAL A 512 -11.06 -3.14 -0.60
C VAL A 512 -10.04 -4.24 -0.94
N ASN A 513 -9.01 -3.90 -1.72
CA ASN A 513 -8.02 -4.87 -2.14
C ASN A 513 -7.21 -5.43 -0.96
N SER A 514 -6.82 -4.60 0.01
CA SER A 514 -6.10 -5.03 1.22
C SER A 514 -6.93 -5.91 2.15
N ALA A 515 -8.25 -5.80 2.13
CA ALA A 515 -9.12 -6.68 2.92
C ALA A 515 -9.27 -8.08 2.30
N VAL A 516 -9.02 -8.22 1.00
CA VAL A 516 -9.33 -9.45 0.25
C VAL A 516 -8.09 -10.19 -0.24
N PHE A 517 -7.07 -9.48 -0.70
CA PHE A 517 -5.89 -10.05 -1.35
C PHE A 517 -4.66 -9.90 -0.46
N GLY A 518 -4.23 -10.98 0.19
CA GLY A 518 -3.05 -10.98 1.08
C GLY A 518 -1.72 -11.21 0.36
N SER A 519 -1.69 -12.10 -0.63
CA SER A 519 -0.52 -12.32 -1.50
C SER A 519 -0.99 -12.55 -2.94
N PHE A 520 -0.30 -11.91 -3.89
CA PHE A 520 -0.68 -11.93 -5.28
C PHE A 520 0.56 -11.62 -6.16
N PRO A 521 0.83 -12.42 -7.21
CA PRO A 521 2.03 -12.25 -8.04
C PRO A 521 1.91 -11.09 -9.04
N SER A 522 0.68 -10.64 -9.31
CA SER A 522 0.37 -9.54 -10.22
C SER A 522 -0.68 -8.61 -9.63
N ALA A 523 -0.87 -7.43 -10.22
CA ALA A 523 -1.97 -6.53 -9.91
C ALA A 523 -2.44 -5.81 -11.18
N PHE A 524 -3.73 -5.50 -11.29
CA PHE A 524 -4.27 -4.66 -12.35
C PHE A 524 -4.43 -3.21 -11.86
N VAL A 525 -4.22 -2.24 -12.75
CA VAL A 525 -4.36 -0.82 -12.47
C VAL A 525 -5.23 -0.20 -13.55
N ALA A 526 -6.34 0.41 -13.17
CA ALA A 526 -7.20 1.19 -14.06
C ALA A 526 -7.25 2.65 -13.62
N THR A 527 -7.62 3.55 -14.51
CA THR A 527 -7.86 4.94 -14.14
C THR A 527 -9.12 5.06 -13.27
N GLY A 528 -9.03 5.87 -12.21
CA GLY A 528 -10.19 6.24 -11.40
C GLY A 528 -11.02 7.38 -11.99
N ALA A 529 -10.68 7.91 -13.19
CA ALA A 529 -11.38 9.03 -13.82
C ALA A 529 -12.45 8.59 -14.84
N ASN A 530 -12.10 7.67 -15.74
CA ASN A 530 -12.99 7.14 -16.79
C ASN A 530 -12.83 5.61 -16.91
N PHE A 531 -13.79 4.87 -16.38
CA PHE A 531 -13.59 3.52 -15.82
C PHE A 531 -13.66 2.34 -16.81
N ALA A 532 -13.90 2.60 -18.10
CA ALA A 532 -14.29 1.54 -19.04
C ALA A 532 -13.24 0.43 -19.18
N ASP A 533 -11.94 0.79 -19.18
CA ASP A 533 -10.83 -0.18 -19.28
C ASP A 533 -10.72 -1.07 -18.02
N GLY A 534 -11.15 -0.55 -16.87
CA GLY A 534 -11.16 -1.30 -15.61
C GLY A 534 -12.24 -2.39 -15.56
N LEU A 535 -13.32 -2.25 -16.31
CA LEU A 535 -14.43 -3.23 -16.30
C LEU A 535 -13.96 -4.59 -16.83
N THR A 536 -13.34 -4.59 -18.01
CA THR A 536 -12.93 -5.82 -18.69
C THR A 536 -11.73 -6.47 -18.02
N GLY A 537 -10.76 -5.68 -17.56
CA GLY A 537 -9.65 -6.17 -16.76
C GLY A 537 -10.06 -6.62 -15.36
N GLY A 538 -11.12 -6.05 -14.78
CA GLY A 538 -11.67 -6.49 -13.49
C GLY A 538 -12.21 -7.92 -13.51
N ALA A 539 -12.76 -8.37 -14.63
CA ALA A 539 -13.24 -9.75 -14.77
C ALA A 539 -12.08 -10.75 -14.75
N VAL A 540 -10.97 -10.39 -15.42
CA VAL A 540 -9.72 -11.16 -15.35
C VAL A 540 -9.14 -11.12 -13.95
N ALA A 541 -9.09 -9.94 -13.33
CA ALA A 541 -8.52 -9.76 -12.01
C ALA A 541 -9.24 -10.61 -10.94
N GLY A 542 -10.58 -10.60 -10.95
CA GLY A 542 -11.38 -11.42 -10.04
C GLY A 542 -11.21 -12.92 -10.29
N ARG A 543 -11.18 -13.36 -11.56
CA ARG A 543 -10.96 -14.77 -11.91
C ARG A 543 -9.59 -15.28 -11.44
N ASP A 544 -8.55 -14.46 -11.60
CA ASP A 544 -7.16 -14.82 -11.31
C ASP A 544 -6.79 -14.59 -9.83
N GLY A 545 -7.73 -14.11 -9.01
CA GLY A 545 -7.49 -13.85 -7.59
C GLY A 545 -6.47 -12.75 -7.32
N THR A 546 -6.48 -11.72 -8.17
CA THR A 546 -5.54 -10.59 -8.11
C THR A 546 -6.30 -9.27 -7.94
N PRO A 547 -5.72 -8.28 -7.24
CA PRO A 547 -6.36 -6.99 -7.06
C PRO A 547 -6.48 -6.18 -8.36
N LEU A 548 -7.53 -5.34 -8.42
CA LEU A 548 -7.69 -4.25 -9.36
C LEU A 548 -7.68 -2.92 -8.58
N TYR A 549 -6.66 -2.09 -8.80
CA TYR A 549 -6.56 -0.77 -8.17
C TYR A 549 -7.02 0.34 -9.10
N LEU A 550 -7.47 1.43 -8.49
CA LEU A 550 -7.68 2.70 -9.19
C LEU A 550 -6.47 3.61 -8.98
N SER A 551 -6.04 4.26 -10.06
CA SER A 551 -4.96 5.25 -10.05
C SER A 551 -5.42 6.60 -10.60
N LEU A 552 -4.76 7.68 -10.18
CA LEU A 552 -4.87 8.97 -10.85
C LEU A 552 -4.22 8.86 -12.24
N PRO A 553 -4.59 9.74 -13.20
CA PRO A 553 -3.98 9.73 -14.53
C PRO A 553 -2.46 9.97 -14.52
N ASP A 554 -1.93 10.79 -13.60
CA ASP A 554 -0.53 11.24 -13.65
C ASP A 554 0.36 10.80 -12.49
N CYS A 555 -0.17 10.04 -11.54
CA CYS A 555 0.59 9.50 -10.43
C CYS A 555 -0.09 8.27 -9.84
N ALA A 556 0.72 7.36 -9.28
CA ALA A 556 0.28 6.13 -8.65
C ALA A 556 0.01 6.36 -7.15
N PRO A 557 -1.17 6.01 -6.61
CA PRO A 557 -1.43 6.15 -5.18
C PRO A 557 -0.41 5.38 -4.32
N ARG A 558 0.13 6.00 -3.26
CA ARG A 558 1.10 5.33 -2.37
C ARG A 558 0.56 4.04 -1.76
N GLY A 559 -0.69 4.07 -1.30
CA GLY A 559 -1.33 2.88 -0.72
C GLY A 559 -1.39 1.70 -1.68
N MET A 560 -1.58 1.96 -2.98
CA MET A 560 -1.54 0.94 -4.02
C MET A 560 -0.14 0.34 -4.15
N ILE A 561 0.89 1.18 -4.28
CA ILE A 561 2.29 0.72 -4.40
C ILE A 561 2.68 -0.10 -3.17
N SER A 562 2.44 0.45 -1.96
CA SER A 562 2.75 -0.23 -0.71
C SER A 562 2.05 -1.59 -0.60
N HIS A 563 0.78 -1.66 -0.96
CA HIS A 563 0.04 -2.92 -0.90
C HIS A 563 0.52 -3.93 -1.96
N MET A 564 0.85 -3.48 -3.18
CA MET A 564 1.46 -4.35 -4.19
C MET A 564 2.78 -4.95 -3.71
N GLN A 565 3.64 -4.13 -3.09
CA GLN A 565 4.91 -4.59 -2.55
C GLN A 565 4.72 -5.57 -1.40
N ALA A 566 3.79 -5.27 -0.47
CA ALA A 566 3.47 -6.15 0.66
C ALA A 566 2.86 -7.49 0.20
N GLY A 567 2.03 -7.47 -0.84
CA GLY A 567 1.43 -8.67 -1.44
C GLY A 567 2.40 -9.53 -2.25
N GLY A 568 3.62 -9.05 -2.50
CA GLY A 568 4.62 -9.76 -3.30
C GLY A 568 4.39 -9.66 -4.80
N ALA A 569 3.73 -8.59 -5.28
CA ALA A 569 3.52 -8.39 -6.69
C ALA A 569 4.86 -8.26 -7.43
N THR A 570 5.00 -9.05 -8.48
CA THR A 570 6.15 -9.02 -9.41
C THR A 570 5.81 -8.33 -10.72
N LYS A 571 4.53 -7.94 -10.89
CA LYS A 571 4.04 -7.30 -12.11
C LYS A 571 2.80 -6.45 -11.84
N ALA A 572 2.72 -5.26 -12.43
CA ALA A 572 1.49 -4.47 -12.51
C ALA A 572 1.04 -4.30 -13.96
N ILE A 573 -0.25 -4.46 -14.22
CA ILE A 573 -0.86 -4.40 -15.56
C ILE A 573 -1.74 -3.16 -15.62
N LEU A 574 -1.31 -2.15 -16.37
CA LEU A 574 -2.06 -0.92 -16.61
C LEU A 574 -3.08 -1.16 -17.71
N LEU A 575 -4.34 -0.84 -17.42
CA LEU A 575 -5.47 -0.94 -18.31
C LEU A 575 -5.78 0.44 -18.88
N GLY A 576 -5.65 0.57 -20.20
CA GLY A 576 -5.92 1.82 -20.91
C GLY A 576 -4.69 2.65 -21.30
N GLY A 577 -4.93 3.64 -22.14
CA GLY A 577 -3.90 4.39 -22.84
C GLY A 577 -3.18 5.41 -21.97
N THR A 578 -2.20 6.12 -22.55
CA THR A 578 -1.44 7.16 -21.83
C THR A 578 -2.32 8.33 -21.36
N ALA A 579 -3.45 8.59 -22.02
CA ALA A 579 -4.43 9.57 -21.57
C ALA A 579 -5.21 9.13 -20.32
N ALA A 580 -5.36 7.82 -20.10
CA ALA A 580 -6.02 7.26 -18.91
C ALA A 580 -5.04 7.12 -17.74
N LEU A 581 -3.83 6.62 -18.05
CA LEU A 581 -2.73 6.38 -17.11
C LEU A 581 -1.42 6.75 -17.81
N SER A 582 -0.80 7.88 -17.47
CA SER A 582 0.40 8.37 -18.13
C SER A 582 1.63 7.52 -17.83
N ASP A 583 2.75 7.84 -18.47
CA ASP A 583 4.01 7.11 -18.25
C ASP A 583 4.56 7.32 -16.83
N ARG A 584 4.09 8.34 -16.11
CA ARG A 584 4.36 8.45 -14.67
C ARG A 584 3.71 7.32 -13.90
N VAL A 585 2.48 6.95 -14.21
CA VAL A 585 1.82 5.78 -13.59
C VAL A 585 2.47 4.49 -14.07
N LEU A 586 2.88 4.40 -15.34
CA LEU A 586 3.64 3.26 -15.85
C LEU A 586 4.92 3.05 -15.04
N ASN A 587 5.60 4.11 -14.66
CA ASN A 587 6.79 4.02 -13.80
C ASN A 587 6.47 3.97 -12.30
N LEU A 588 5.21 3.74 -11.92
CA LEU A 588 4.70 3.76 -10.55
C LEU A 588 5.16 4.99 -9.75
N ILE A 589 5.29 6.14 -10.40
CA ILE A 589 5.69 7.39 -9.74
C ILE A 589 4.59 7.79 -8.76
N PRO A 590 4.87 7.85 -7.45
CA PRO A 590 3.84 8.10 -6.47
C PRO A 590 3.16 9.47 -6.63
N CYS A 591 1.89 9.53 -6.25
CA CYS A 591 1.31 10.75 -5.69
C CYS A 591 1.96 10.96 -4.31
#